data_AF-A0A444TZ31-F1
#
_entry.id   AF-A0A444TZ31-F1
#
_cell.length_a   1.000
_cell.length_b   1.000
_cell.length_c   1.000
_cell.angle_alpha   90.00
_cell.angle_beta   90.00
_cell.angle_gamma   90.00
#
_symmetry.space_group_name_H-M   'P 1'
#
loop_
_entity.id
_entity.type
_entity.pdbx_description
1 polymer ?
#
loop_
_entity_poly.entity_id
_entity_poly.type
_entity_poly.pdbx_seq_one_letter_code
_entity_poly.pdbx_strand_id
1 'polypeptide(L)'
;MMAALLLRRDKKSTAAHLKADLNRTDNSSGVHQLQELLDSVLNPERPAGDTEALEWCKCLLAGGEEFEEFCKTVRSYDNATLCGLVWTANFVAYRCRTCGISPCMSLCAECFNNGDHTGHDFNMFRSQAGGACDCGDNNVMRDSG
;
A
#
# COMPACT_ATOMS: atom_id res chain seq x y z
N MET A 1 -24.45 -16.50 14.53
CA MET A 1 -24.34 -15.33 13.64
C MET A 1 -23.49 -15.71 12.44
N MET A 2 -23.83 -15.24 11.24
CA MET A 2 -23.20 -15.64 9.98
C MET A 2 -21.72 -15.23 9.92
N ALA A 3 -21.34 -14.07 10.45
CA ALA A 3 -19.93 -13.69 10.68
C ALA A 3 -19.12 -14.77 11.42
N ALA A 4 -19.68 -15.38 12.47
CA ALA A 4 -18.99 -16.44 13.23
C ALA A 4 -18.81 -17.74 12.43
N LEU A 5 -19.62 -17.99 11.41
CA LEU A 5 -19.43 -19.11 10.49
C LEU A 5 -18.35 -18.81 9.45
N LEU A 6 -18.32 -17.58 8.93
CA LEU A 6 -17.29 -17.12 8.00
C LEU A 6 -15.91 -17.10 8.66
N LEU A 7 -15.81 -16.61 9.90
CA LEU A 7 -14.56 -16.58 10.66
C LEU A 7 -14.00 -17.96 11.01
N ARG A 8 -14.83 -19.01 11.01
CA ARG A 8 -14.42 -20.41 11.23
C ARG A 8 -13.94 -21.10 9.96
N ARG A 9 -14.25 -20.54 8.79
CA ARG A 9 -13.80 -21.06 7.50
C ARG A 9 -12.39 -20.55 7.22
N ASP A 10 -11.72 -21.25 6.32
CA ASP A 10 -10.46 -20.79 5.76
C ASP A 10 -10.64 -19.40 5.10
N LYS A 11 -9.72 -18.48 5.39
CA LYS A 11 -9.78 -17.07 4.96
C LYS A 11 -9.78 -16.94 3.45
N LYS A 12 -8.89 -17.70 2.80
CA LYS A 12 -8.70 -17.70 1.34
C LYS A 12 -9.94 -18.22 0.63
N SER A 13 -10.48 -19.34 1.10
CA SER A 13 -11.73 -19.93 0.60
C SER A 13 -12.92 -18.99 0.78
N THR A 14 -13.00 -18.30 1.92
CA THR A 14 -14.04 -17.31 2.21
C THR A 14 -13.95 -16.12 1.27
N ALA A 15 -12.74 -15.59 1.05
CA ALA A 15 -12.52 -14.49 0.11
C ALA A 15 -12.86 -14.88 -1.34
N ALA A 16 -12.49 -16.09 -1.79
CA ALA A 16 -12.86 -16.60 -3.11
C ALA A 16 -14.39 -16.69 -3.28
N HIS A 17 -15.09 -17.18 -2.26
CA HIS A 17 -16.54 -17.30 -2.27
C HIS A 17 -17.22 -15.93 -2.32
N LEU A 18 -16.78 -14.98 -1.48
CA LEU A 18 -17.30 -13.61 -1.48
C LEU A 18 -17.05 -12.92 -2.83
N LYS A 19 -15.85 -13.06 -3.41
CA LYS A 19 -15.55 -12.54 -4.76
C LYS A 19 -16.51 -13.11 -5.81
N ALA A 20 -16.79 -14.41 -5.77
CA ALA A 20 -17.72 -15.04 -6.70
C ALA A 20 -19.16 -14.51 -6.54
N ASP A 21 -19.64 -14.37 -5.30
CA ASP A 21 -20.99 -13.87 -5.01
C ASP A 21 -21.16 -12.38 -5.34
N LEU A 22 -20.12 -11.56 -5.09
CA LEU A 22 -20.13 -10.13 -5.38
C LEU A 22 -20.16 -9.82 -6.89
N ASN A 23 -19.62 -10.71 -7.72
CA ASN A 23 -19.63 -10.59 -9.18
C ASN A 23 -20.96 -11.03 -9.83
N ARG A 24 -21.94 -11.50 -9.06
CA ARG A 24 -23.26 -11.88 -9.58
C ARG A 24 -24.12 -10.64 -9.84
N THR A 25 -25.07 -10.74 -10.77
CA THR A 25 -26.04 -9.66 -11.05
C THR A 25 -26.92 -9.32 -9.84
N ASP A 26 -27.34 -10.33 -9.08
CA ASP A 26 -27.88 -10.15 -7.73
C ASP A 26 -26.80 -10.57 -6.72
N ASN A 27 -26.15 -9.56 -6.13
CA ASN A 27 -25.06 -9.72 -5.17
C ASN A 27 -25.45 -9.30 -3.74
N SER A 28 -26.74 -9.08 -3.48
CA SER A 28 -27.25 -8.60 -2.18
C SER A 28 -26.79 -9.45 -1.00
N SER A 29 -26.84 -10.77 -1.13
CA SER A 29 -26.32 -11.73 -0.14
C SER A 29 -24.80 -11.60 0.06
N GLY A 30 -24.02 -11.47 -1.02
CA GLY A 30 -22.57 -11.32 -0.95
C GLY A 30 -22.15 -10.02 -0.27
N VAL A 31 -22.85 -8.92 -0.57
CA VAL A 31 -22.64 -7.62 0.08
C VAL A 31 -22.93 -7.71 1.58
N HIS A 32 -24.07 -8.32 1.96
CA HIS A 32 -24.42 -8.49 3.37
C HIS A 32 -23.38 -9.34 4.13
N GLN A 33 -22.94 -10.46 3.54
CA GLN A 33 -21.93 -11.32 4.16
C GLN A 33 -20.57 -10.62 4.31
N LEU A 34 -20.16 -9.85 3.29
CA LEU A 34 -18.94 -9.05 3.37
C LEU A 34 -19.04 -7.99 4.47
N GLN A 35 -20.18 -7.29 4.57
CA GLN A 35 -20.41 -6.27 5.59
C GLN A 35 -20.29 -6.88 7.01
N GLU A 36 -21.00 -7.97 7.29
CA GLU A 36 -20.93 -8.62 8.60
C GLU A 36 -19.52 -9.12 8.95
N LEU A 37 -18.77 -9.61 7.95
CA LEU A 37 -17.39 -10.03 8.13
C LEU A 37 -16.51 -8.83 8.47
N LEU A 38 -16.61 -7.73 7.71
CA LEU A 38 -15.83 -6.51 7.94
C LEU A 38 -16.15 -5.87 9.29
N ASP A 39 -17.42 -5.82 9.70
CA ASP A 39 -17.83 -5.32 11.01
C ASP A 39 -17.17 -6.11 12.16
N SER A 40 -16.99 -7.42 11.97
CA SER A 40 -16.29 -8.24 12.94
C SER A 40 -14.76 -8.11 12.86
N VAL A 41 -14.19 -8.06 11.65
CA VAL A 41 -12.72 -8.06 11.42
C VAL A 41 -12.12 -6.71 11.77
N LEU A 42 -12.78 -5.61 11.40
CA LEU A 42 -12.33 -4.23 11.57
C LEU A 42 -12.98 -3.55 12.77
N ASN A 43 -13.44 -4.32 13.76
CA ASN A 43 -14.08 -3.79 14.96
C ASN A 43 -13.10 -2.88 15.72
N PRO A 44 -13.41 -1.58 15.92
CA PRO A 44 -12.51 -0.62 16.56
C PRO A 44 -12.27 -0.90 18.05
N GLU A 45 -13.11 -1.72 18.69
CA GLU A 45 -12.93 -2.17 20.07
C GLU A 45 -11.81 -3.22 20.20
N ARG A 46 -11.29 -3.76 19.09
CA ARG A 46 -10.15 -4.68 19.10
C ARG A 46 -8.83 -3.92 19.25
N PRO A 47 -7.81 -4.52 19.89
CA PRO A 47 -6.50 -3.88 20.03
C PRO A 47 -5.88 -3.50 18.67
N ALA A 48 -5.26 -2.33 18.62
CA ALA A 48 -4.47 -1.92 17.46
C ALA A 48 -3.30 -2.88 17.23
N GLY A 49 -3.05 -3.24 15.98
CA GLY A 49 -1.98 -4.18 15.61
C GLY A 49 -2.41 -5.65 15.62
N ASP A 50 -3.71 -5.95 15.61
CA ASP A 50 -4.22 -7.32 15.41
C ASP A 50 -3.78 -7.87 14.05
N THR A 51 -2.76 -8.73 14.07
CA THR A 51 -2.23 -9.42 12.89
C THR A 51 -3.31 -10.25 12.20
N GLU A 52 -4.29 -10.77 12.94
CA GLU A 52 -5.36 -11.58 12.37
C GLU A 52 -6.29 -10.74 11.47
N ALA A 53 -6.62 -9.51 11.90
CA ALA A 53 -7.41 -8.60 11.09
C ALA A 53 -6.68 -8.20 9.79
N LEU A 54 -5.36 -7.97 9.88
CA LEU A 54 -4.53 -7.70 8.70
C LEU A 54 -4.50 -8.88 7.72
N GLU A 55 -4.40 -10.12 8.22
CA GLU A 55 -4.44 -11.31 7.36
C GLU A 55 -5.81 -11.48 6.68
N TRP A 56 -6.92 -11.20 7.37
CA TRP A 56 -8.25 -11.16 6.73
C TRP A 56 -8.31 -10.12 5.60
N CYS A 57 -7.82 -8.90 5.84
CA CYS A 57 -7.78 -7.86 4.82
C CYS A 57 -6.97 -8.30 3.58
N LYS A 58 -5.79 -8.89 3.78
CA LYS A 58 -4.96 -9.42 2.68
C LYS A 58 -5.71 -10.46 1.85
N CYS A 59 -6.34 -11.44 2.51
CA CYS A 59 -7.11 -12.48 1.80
C CYS A 59 -8.30 -11.89 1.02
N LEU A 60 -9.04 -10.95 1.62
CA LEU A 60 -10.18 -10.30 0.97
C LEU A 60 -9.76 -9.47 -0.25
N LEU A 61 -8.68 -8.70 -0.14
CA LEU A 61 -8.12 -7.91 -1.25
C LEU A 61 -7.64 -8.81 -2.40
N ALA A 62 -6.93 -9.89 -2.07
CA ALA A 62 -6.47 -10.88 -3.04
C ALA A 62 -7.63 -11.72 -3.62
N GLY A 63 -8.84 -11.62 -3.05
CA GLY A 63 -10.02 -12.29 -3.58
C GLY A 63 -9.89 -13.82 -3.61
N GLY A 64 -9.13 -14.39 -2.68
CA GLY A 64 -8.86 -15.82 -2.59
C GLY A 64 -7.61 -16.31 -3.35
N GLU A 65 -6.81 -15.43 -3.94
CA GLU A 65 -5.47 -15.74 -4.43
C GLU A 65 -4.41 -15.54 -3.32
N GLU A 66 -3.16 -15.93 -3.59
CA GLU A 66 -2.06 -15.56 -2.69
C GLU A 66 -1.81 -14.06 -2.75
N PHE A 67 -1.69 -13.41 -1.59
CA PHE A 67 -1.57 -11.94 -1.53
C PHE A 67 -0.35 -11.42 -2.28
N GLU A 68 0.76 -12.15 -2.24
CA GLU A 68 1.98 -11.82 -2.98
C GLU A 68 1.75 -11.83 -4.50
N GLU A 69 0.95 -12.77 -5.00
CA GLU A 69 0.65 -12.85 -6.43
C GLU A 69 -0.30 -11.72 -6.86
N PHE A 70 -1.32 -11.45 -6.05
CA PHE A 70 -2.17 -10.28 -6.23
C PHE A 70 -1.33 -8.98 -6.29
N CYS A 71 -0.38 -8.80 -5.37
CA CYS A 71 0.50 -7.64 -5.37
C CYS A 71 1.34 -7.54 -6.65
N LYS A 72 1.87 -8.65 -7.18
CA LYS A 72 2.60 -8.64 -8.46
C LYS A 72 1.68 -8.27 -9.62
N THR A 73 0.47 -8.82 -9.67
CA THR A 73 -0.51 -8.48 -10.70
C THR A 73 -0.85 -6.99 -10.66
N VAL A 74 -1.15 -6.45 -9.47
CA VAL A 74 -1.45 -5.02 -9.31
C VAL A 74 -0.27 -4.15 -9.74
N ARG A 75 0.96 -4.50 -9.34
CA ARG A 75 2.18 -3.78 -9.77
C ARG A 75 2.41 -3.85 -11.28
N SER A 76 1.98 -4.92 -11.95
CA SER A 76 2.11 -5.02 -13.41
C SER A 76 1.23 -4.02 -14.17
N TYR A 77 0.21 -3.45 -13.51
CA TYR A 77 -0.60 -2.37 -14.04
C TYR A 77 -0.03 -0.99 -13.74
N ASP A 78 1.03 -0.90 -12.94
CA ASP A 78 1.67 0.36 -12.60
C ASP A 78 2.54 0.83 -13.77
N ASN A 79 2.02 1.80 -14.51
CA ASN A 79 2.72 2.51 -15.59
C ASN A 79 3.16 3.91 -15.14
N ALA A 80 3.24 4.17 -13.83
CA ALA A 80 3.68 5.45 -13.32
C ALA A 80 5.12 5.74 -13.75
N THR A 81 5.34 6.97 -14.21
CA THR A 81 6.68 7.52 -14.45
C THR A 81 7.31 8.10 -13.18
N LEU A 82 6.55 8.09 -12.09
CA LEU A 82 6.90 8.61 -10.77
C LEU A 82 7.26 7.43 -9.87
N CYS A 83 8.28 7.58 -9.02
CA CYS A 83 8.60 6.54 -8.05
C CYS A 83 7.49 6.39 -7.00
N GLY A 84 7.08 7.49 -6.35
CA GLY A 84 5.97 7.49 -5.41
C GLY A 84 6.11 6.59 -4.18
N LEU A 85 7.30 6.02 -3.91
CA LEU A 85 7.52 5.15 -2.74
C LEU A 85 7.11 5.88 -1.46
N VAL A 86 6.07 5.40 -0.79
CA VAL A 86 5.57 5.95 0.47
C VAL A 86 6.28 5.29 1.65
N TRP A 87 6.62 6.08 2.66
CA TRP A 87 7.21 5.60 3.90
C TRP A 87 6.57 6.21 5.14
N THR A 88 6.88 5.61 6.30
CA THR A 88 6.50 6.07 7.63
C THR A 88 7.72 6.59 8.40
N ALA A 89 7.55 6.89 9.69
CA ALA A 89 8.64 7.38 10.53
C ALA A 89 9.84 6.40 10.55
N ASN A 90 11.02 6.96 10.79
CA ASN A 90 12.32 6.30 10.82
C ASN A 90 12.88 5.82 9.48
N PHE A 91 12.23 6.12 8.35
CA PHE A 91 12.75 5.85 7.02
C PHE A 91 13.97 6.73 6.67
N VAL A 92 14.94 6.16 5.96
CA VAL A 92 16.13 6.90 5.49
C VAL A 92 15.86 7.43 4.09
N ALA A 93 15.88 8.76 3.96
CA ALA A 93 15.64 9.46 2.70
C ALA A 93 16.78 10.44 2.40
N TYR A 94 16.82 10.89 1.15
CA TYR A 94 17.81 11.83 0.66
C TYR A 94 17.13 13.11 0.22
N ARG A 95 17.78 14.24 0.44
CA ARG A 95 17.33 15.53 -0.09
C ARG A 95 18.47 16.17 -0.84
N CYS A 96 18.32 16.22 -2.16
CA CYS A 96 19.25 16.92 -3.05
C CYS A 96 18.75 18.36 -3.25
N ARG A 97 19.37 19.33 -2.58
CA ARG A 97 19.02 20.76 -2.68
C ARG A 97 19.31 21.31 -4.08
N THR A 98 20.27 20.73 -4.80
CA THR A 98 20.56 21.07 -6.19
C THR A 98 19.46 20.62 -7.15
N CYS A 99 18.89 19.42 -6.98
CA CYS A 99 17.81 18.92 -7.84
C CYS A 99 16.43 19.42 -7.40
N GLY A 100 16.24 19.73 -6.12
CA GLY A 100 14.95 20.17 -5.59
C GLY A 100 14.53 21.57 -6.05
N ILE A 101 13.28 21.69 -6.45
CA ILE A 101 12.57 22.98 -6.61
C ILE A 101 12.04 23.43 -5.25
N SER A 102 11.55 22.47 -4.44
CA SER A 102 11.01 22.69 -3.09
C SER A 102 11.97 22.20 -2.00
N PRO A 103 12.04 22.88 -0.84
CA PRO A 103 12.86 22.43 0.30
C PRO A 103 12.34 21.14 0.95
N CYS A 104 11.12 20.72 0.62
CA CYS A 104 10.53 19.49 1.13
C CYS A 104 10.85 18.26 0.26
N MET A 105 11.45 18.45 -0.92
CA MET A 105 11.73 17.37 -1.87
C MET A 105 12.59 16.27 -1.21
N SER A 106 12.18 15.02 -1.39
CA SER A 106 12.77 13.84 -0.77
C SER A 106 12.82 12.66 -1.76
N LEU A 107 13.96 11.98 -1.80
CA LEU A 107 14.21 10.80 -2.62
C LEU A 107 14.39 9.57 -1.75
N CYS A 108 13.87 8.43 -2.21
CA CYS A 108 14.24 7.14 -1.64
C CYS A 108 15.70 6.80 -1.99
N ALA A 109 16.28 5.85 -1.26
CA ALA A 109 17.66 5.43 -1.49
C ALA A 109 17.90 4.90 -2.91
N GLU A 110 16.94 4.18 -3.48
CA GLU A 110 17.06 3.61 -4.82
C GLU A 110 17.12 4.71 -5.89
N CYS A 111 16.18 5.67 -5.86
CA CYS A 111 16.18 6.80 -6.80
C CYS A 111 17.42 7.67 -6.65
N PHE A 112 17.84 7.97 -5.42
CA PHE A 112 19.04 8.77 -5.19
C PHE A 112 20.30 8.07 -5.73
N ASN A 113 20.44 6.76 -5.54
CA ASN A 113 21.63 6.02 -5.98
C ASN A 113 21.62 5.71 -7.48
N ASN A 114 20.44 5.61 -8.10
CA ASN A 114 20.31 5.36 -9.54
C ASN A 114 20.35 6.65 -10.37
N GLY A 115 20.08 7.81 -9.77
CA GLY A 115 20.28 9.14 -10.37
C GLY A 115 21.73 9.61 -10.30
N ASP A 116 22.08 10.62 -11.09
CA ASP A 116 23.38 11.30 -10.97
C ASP A 116 23.26 12.51 -10.04
N HIS A 117 23.86 12.39 -8.86
CA HIS A 117 23.96 13.48 -7.89
C HIS A 117 25.40 13.85 -7.57
N THR A 118 26.32 13.52 -8.48
CA THR A 118 27.75 13.78 -8.30
C THR A 118 28.01 15.29 -8.20
N GLY A 119 28.61 15.72 -7.10
CA GLY A 119 28.92 17.13 -6.86
C GLY A 119 27.72 18.02 -6.49
N HIS A 120 26.53 17.43 -6.29
CA HIS A 120 25.36 18.15 -5.82
C HIS A 120 25.41 18.40 -4.30
N ASP A 121 24.68 19.42 -3.85
CA ASP A 121 24.44 19.67 -2.44
C ASP A 121 23.27 18.82 -1.95
N PHE A 122 23.55 17.77 -1.17
CA PHE A 122 22.53 16.90 -0.63
C PHE A 122 22.77 16.56 0.84
N ASN A 123 21.74 16.03 1.51
CA ASN A 123 21.91 15.35 2.79
C ASN A 123 21.07 14.07 2.84
N MET A 124 21.55 13.11 3.61
CA MET A 124 20.78 11.96 4.06
C MET A 124 20.13 12.31 5.40
N PHE A 125 18.85 12.00 5.55
CA PHE A 125 18.12 12.25 6.79
C PHE A 125 17.19 11.10 7.14
N ARG A 126 16.87 10.98 8.42
CA ARG A 126 15.88 10.02 8.92
C ARG A 126 14.55 10.74 9.10
N SER A 127 13.56 10.41 8.28
CA SER A 127 12.22 11.02 8.34
C SER A 127 11.57 10.71 9.68
N GLN A 128 11.11 11.74 10.41
CA GLN A 128 10.39 11.57 11.68
C GLN A 128 8.88 11.37 11.48
N ALA A 129 8.39 11.62 10.27
CA ALA A 129 7.00 11.48 9.86
C ALA A 129 6.90 10.63 8.58
N GLY A 130 5.68 10.45 8.09
CA GLY A 130 5.47 9.87 6.76
C GLY A 130 5.95 10.78 5.63
N GLY A 131 6.13 10.20 4.44
CA GLY A 131 6.53 10.92 3.23
C GLY A 131 6.47 10.02 2.00
N ALA A 132 6.79 10.58 0.84
CA ALA A 132 6.85 9.85 -0.43
C ALA A 132 8.05 10.31 -1.27
N CYS A 133 8.52 9.43 -2.16
CA CYS A 133 9.61 9.74 -3.08
C CYS A 133 9.11 10.66 -4.20
N ASP A 134 9.82 11.76 -4.42
CA ASP A 134 9.51 12.80 -5.42
C ASP A 134 10.17 12.55 -6.78
N CYS A 135 10.88 11.43 -6.95
CA CYS A 135 11.55 11.10 -8.21
C CYS A 135 10.56 11.04 -9.37
N GLY A 136 10.84 11.85 -10.41
CA GLY A 136 10.00 11.99 -11.61
C GLY A 136 8.92 13.08 -11.50
N ASP A 137 8.76 13.75 -10.36
CA ASP A 137 7.78 14.84 -10.21
C ASP A 137 8.40 16.20 -10.56
N ASN A 138 8.16 16.63 -11.80
CA ASN A 138 8.68 17.89 -12.34
C ASN A 138 8.11 19.15 -11.64
N ASN A 139 7.11 19.02 -10.78
CA ASN A 139 6.61 20.14 -9.98
C ASN A 139 7.51 20.45 -8.78
N VAL A 140 8.29 19.47 -8.31
CA VAL A 140 9.10 19.59 -7.08
C VAL A 140 10.58 19.24 -7.28
N MET A 141 10.93 18.64 -8.43
CA MET A 141 12.26 18.20 -8.79
C MET A 141 12.60 18.63 -10.22
N ARG A 142 13.84 19.08 -10.43
CA ARG A 142 14.37 19.41 -11.77
C ARG A 142 14.77 18.13 -12.50
N ASP A 143 14.74 18.17 -13.84
CA ASP A 143 15.19 17.08 -14.73
C ASP A 143 16.66 16.66 -14.52
N SER A 144 17.46 17.45 -13.78
CA SER A 144 18.86 17.15 -13.47
C SER A 144 19.05 16.20 -12.29
N GLY A 145 17.97 15.61 -11.76
CA GLY A 145 18.03 14.71 -10.60
C GLY A 145 17.46 13.34 -10.90
#